data_AF-A0A3Q2V9N5-F1
#
_entry.id   AF-A0A3Q2V9N5-F1
#
_cell.length_a   1.000
_cell.length_b   1.000
_cell.length_c   1.000
_cell.angle_alpha   90.00
_cell.angle_beta   90.00
_cell.angle_gamma   90.00
#
_symmetry.space_group_name_H-M   'P 1'
#
loop_
_entity.id
_entity.type
_entity.pdbx_description
1 polymer ?
#
loop_
_entity_poly.entity_id
_entity_poly.type
_entity_poly.pdbx_seq_one_letter_code
_entity_poly.pdbx_strand_id
1 'polypeptide(L)'
;MGPMLDAATRKPIWRHSILDADGICSPGERVENKQVLVNKSMPTVTQTPLEGSTQPGQPQYRDVPISYKGSTDSYIEKVLISSNAEDAFLIKILLRQTRRPEIGDKFSSRHGQKGADPMTATMPSCCSFPELRQVGKLIELLAGKAGVLDGRFHYGTAFGGSKVKDVCEDLIRYGYNYQGKDYVTSGITGEPLEAYIYFGPVYYQKLKHMVLDKMHARARGPRAVLTRQPTEGRSRDGGLRLGEMERDCLIGYGASMLLLERLMISSDAFEVDVCGQCGLLGYSGWCHYCKSSCHVSSLRIPYACKLLFQELQSMNIIPRLKLSRYNE
;
A
#
# COMPACT_ATOMS: atom_id res chain seq x y z
N MET A 1 -28.52 -18.05 7.78
CA MET A 1 -27.26 -17.33 7.44
C MET A 1 -27.49 -16.07 6.62
N GLY A 2 -28.75 -15.70 6.31
CA GLY A 2 -29.05 -14.44 5.64
C GLY A 2 -28.66 -13.20 6.46
N PRO A 3 -28.82 -12.00 5.88
CA PRO A 3 -28.42 -10.75 6.50
C PRO A 3 -29.17 -10.53 7.82
N MET A 4 -28.44 -10.13 8.84
CA MET A 4 -29.03 -9.68 10.10
C MET A 4 -29.88 -8.42 9.86
N LEU A 5 -31.16 -8.52 10.18
CA LEU A 5 -32.12 -7.42 10.09
C LEU A 5 -32.15 -6.63 11.39
N ASP A 6 -32.26 -5.32 11.28
CA ASP A 6 -32.56 -4.45 12.40
C ASP A 6 -34.05 -4.61 12.79
N ALA A 7 -34.29 -4.80 14.09
CA ALA A 7 -35.62 -5.05 14.63
C ALA A 7 -36.56 -3.84 14.46
N ALA A 8 -36.01 -2.62 14.49
CA ALA A 8 -36.78 -1.39 14.37
C ALA A 8 -37.17 -1.07 12.93
N THR A 9 -36.21 -1.14 12.00
CA THR A 9 -36.42 -0.71 10.61
C THR A 9 -36.81 -1.85 9.67
N ARG A 10 -36.70 -3.11 10.10
CA ARG A 10 -36.86 -4.32 9.27
C ARG A 10 -35.93 -4.35 8.05
N LYS A 11 -34.88 -3.54 8.04
CA LYS A 11 -33.86 -3.47 6.99
C LYS A 11 -32.58 -4.15 7.46
N PRO A 12 -31.74 -4.66 6.54
CA PRO A 12 -30.45 -5.20 6.93
C PRO A 12 -29.59 -4.10 7.57
N ILE A 13 -28.80 -4.48 8.57
CA ILE A 13 -27.81 -3.56 9.15
C ILE A 13 -26.82 -3.09 8.07
N TRP A 14 -26.22 -1.91 8.22
CA TRP A 14 -25.30 -1.36 7.22
C TRP A 14 -24.14 -2.32 6.85
N ARG A 15 -23.64 -3.12 7.81
CA ARG A 15 -22.58 -4.12 7.52
C ARG A 15 -23.05 -5.23 6.57
N HIS A 16 -24.35 -5.51 6.54
CA HIS A 16 -24.99 -6.58 5.77
C HIS A 16 -25.90 -6.02 4.67
N SER A 17 -25.83 -4.72 4.38
CA SER A 17 -26.75 -4.08 3.44
C SER A 17 -26.63 -4.63 2.02
N ILE A 18 -25.45 -5.15 1.68
CA ILE A 18 -25.10 -5.65 0.35
C ILE A 18 -25.26 -7.17 0.19
N LEU A 19 -25.73 -7.85 1.24
CA LEU A 19 -25.88 -9.30 1.26
C LEU A 19 -27.25 -9.68 0.73
N ASP A 20 -27.28 -10.68 -0.13
CA ASP A 20 -28.51 -11.32 -0.58
C ASP A 20 -29.04 -12.29 0.51
N ALA A 21 -30.22 -12.87 0.28
CA ALA A 21 -30.91 -13.74 1.24
C ALA A 21 -30.09 -14.95 1.69
N ASP A 22 -29.13 -15.41 0.88
CA ASP A 22 -28.22 -16.51 1.16
C ASP A 22 -27.03 -16.12 2.08
N GLY A 23 -26.80 -14.82 2.30
CA GLY A 23 -25.67 -14.30 3.06
C GLY A 23 -24.39 -14.09 2.24
N ILE A 24 -24.48 -14.14 0.91
CA ILE A 24 -23.43 -13.81 -0.05
C ILE A 24 -23.78 -12.46 -0.69
N CYS A 25 -22.79 -11.66 -1.07
CA CYS A 25 -23.02 -10.36 -1.68
C CYS A 25 -23.65 -10.45 -3.09
N SER A 26 -24.52 -9.50 -3.44
CA SER A 26 -25.20 -9.50 -4.74
C SER A 26 -24.39 -8.83 -5.87
N PRO A 27 -24.36 -9.40 -7.10
CA PRO A 27 -23.77 -8.73 -8.26
C PRO A 27 -24.48 -7.41 -8.63
N GLY A 28 -23.71 -6.37 -8.92
CA GLY A 28 -24.18 -5.04 -9.30
C GLY A 28 -24.14 -4.03 -8.16
N GLU A 29 -24.06 -4.49 -6.92
CA GLU A 29 -24.07 -3.60 -5.76
C GLU A 29 -22.71 -2.95 -5.48
N ARG A 30 -22.78 -1.75 -4.89
CA ARG A 30 -21.62 -0.97 -4.47
C ARG A 30 -21.27 -1.33 -3.02
N VAL A 31 -20.04 -1.80 -2.84
CA VAL A 31 -19.44 -2.17 -1.56
C VAL A 31 -18.59 -1.02 -1.04
N GLU A 32 -18.88 -0.63 0.18
CA GLU A 32 -18.15 0.38 0.95
C GLU A 32 -17.21 -0.28 1.96
N ASN A 33 -16.25 0.50 2.48
CA ASN A 33 -15.24 0.00 3.41
C ASN A 33 -15.88 -0.68 4.64
N LYS A 34 -15.38 -1.85 5.05
CA LYS A 34 -15.85 -2.66 6.20
C LYS A 34 -17.22 -3.33 6.05
N GLN A 35 -17.89 -3.23 4.91
CA GLN A 35 -19.07 -4.07 4.64
C GLN A 35 -18.67 -5.54 4.44
N VAL A 36 -19.61 -6.45 4.74
CA VAL A 36 -19.40 -7.89 4.65
C VAL A 36 -19.70 -8.37 3.23
N LEU A 37 -18.76 -9.09 2.63
CA LEU A 37 -18.93 -9.73 1.32
C LEU A 37 -19.54 -11.12 1.45
N VAL A 38 -19.10 -11.88 2.46
CA VAL A 38 -19.61 -13.23 2.74
C VAL A 38 -19.79 -13.39 4.23
N ASN A 39 -21.01 -13.67 4.65
CA ASN A 39 -21.34 -13.94 6.04
C ASN A 39 -21.09 -15.41 6.39
N LYS A 40 -19.83 -15.74 6.72
CA LYS A 40 -19.41 -17.11 7.05
C LYS A 40 -19.45 -17.32 8.56
N SER A 41 -20.09 -18.41 8.99
CA SER A 41 -20.02 -18.93 10.36
C SER A 41 -19.24 -20.24 10.40
N MET A 42 -18.26 -20.37 11.29
CA MET A 42 -17.47 -21.60 11.47
C MET A 42 -17.80 -22.26 12.81
N PRO A 43 -17.95 -23.59 12.86
CA PRO A 43 -18.14 -24.29 14.13
C PRO A 43 -16.87 -24.13 14.98
N THR A 44 -17.06 -23.77 16.25
CA THR A 44 -15.96 -23.73 17.21
C THR A 44 -15.69 -25.18 17.60
N VAL A 45 -14.57 -25.74 17.15
CA VAL A 45 -14.16 -27.10 17.56
C VAL A 45 -13.74 -27.02 19.03
N THR A 46 -14.70 -27.21 19.92
CA THR A 46 -14.50 -27.24 21.38
C THR A 46 -14.13 -28.63 21.88
N GLN A 47 -14.28 -29.67 21.05
CA GLN A 47 -13.93 -31.04 21.36
C GLN A 47 -12.66 -31.44 20.60
N THR A 48 -11.54 -31.55 21.31
CA THR A 48 -10.55 -32.57 20.97
C THR A 48 -11.28 -33.91 21.01
N PRO A 49 -11.09 -34.83 20.04
CA PRO A 49 -11.71 -36.14 20.07
C PRO A 49 -11.06 -36.98 21.18
N LEU A 50 -11.41 -36.70 22.44
CA LEU A 50 -11.28 -37.68 23.51
C LEU A 50 -12.53 -38.55 23.45
N GLU A 51 -12.30 -39.86 23.30
CA GLU A 51 -13.31 -40.90 23.35
C GLU A 51 -14.10 -40.78 24.68
N GLY A 52 -15.36 -40.32 24.63
CA GLY A 52 -16.24 -40.42 25.81
C GLY A 52 -17.35 -39.39 26.01
N SER A 53 -17.42 -38.27 25.29
CA SER A 53 -18.56 -37.34 25.48
C SER A 53 -19.77 -37.72 24.63
N THR A 54 -20.61 -38.61 25.17
CA THR A 54 -21.90 -39.08 24.63
C THR A 54 -23.06 -38.07 24.78
N GLN A 55 -22.83 -36.79 24.47
CA GLN A 55 -23.91 -35.86 24.19
C GLN A 55 -23.55 -35.00 22.98
N PRO A 56 -24.22 -35.14 21.83
CA PRO A 56 -24.07 -34.21 20.73
C PRO A 56 -24.74 -32.89 21.12
N GLY A 57 -24.04 -32.06 21.88
CA GLY A 57 -24.40 -30.66 22.04
C GLY A 57 -24.48 -30.02 20.66
N GLN A 58 -25.47 -29.15 20.43
CA GLN A 58 -25.57 -28.41 19.18
C GLN A 58 -24.23 -27.71 18.91
N PRO A 59 -23.68 -27.80 17.68
CA PRO A 59 -22.40 -27.17 17.37
C PRO A 59 -22.50 -25.67 17.59
N GLN A 60 -21.65 -25.14 18.47
CA GLN A 60 -21.56 -23.71 18.71
C GLN A 60 -20.82 -23.04 17.55
N TYR A 61 -21.52 -22.18 16.80
CA TYR A 61 -20.94 -21.44 15.70
C TYR A 61 -20.32 -20.12 16.17
N ARG A 62 -19.18 -19.76 15.58
CA ARG A 62 -18.54 -18.46 15.69
C ARG A 62 -18.54 -17.79 14.32
N ASP A 63 -18.97 -16.54 14.27
CA ASP A 63 -18.99 -15.77 13.04
C ASP A 63 -17.56 -15.35 12.63
N VAL A 64 -17.24 -15.59 11.36
CA VAL A 64 -15.96 -15.26 10.73
C VAL A 64 -16.21 -14.60 9.37
N PRO A 65 -16.88 -13.43 9.36
CA PRO A 65 -17.29 -12.77 8.12
C PRO A 65 -16.08 -12.28 7.33
N ILE A 66 -16.17 -12.36 6.01
CA ILE A 66 -15.17 -11.80 5.10
C ILE A 66 -15.61 -10.39 4.73
N SER A 67 -14.91 -9.39 5.26
CA SER A 67 -15.20 -7.97 5.04
C SER A 67 -14.33 -7.35 3.96
N TYR A 68 -14.89 -6.45 3.17
CA TYR A 68 -14.13 -5.61 2.25
C TYR A 68 -13.27 -4.58 3.01
N LYS A 69 -11.99 -4.48 2.65
CA LYS A 69 -11.03 -3.53 3.22
C LYS A 69 -10.41 -2.72 2.08
N GLY A 70 -10.91 -1.51 1.88
CA GLY A 70 -10.44 -0.59 0.85
C GLY A 70 -10.84 0.83 1.20
N SER A 71 -10.06 1.82 0.77
CA SER A 71 -10.41 3.24 0.97
C SER A 71 -11.50 3.70 0.02
N THR A 72 -11.58 3.10 -1.17
CA THR A 72 -12.56 3.40 -2.20
C THR A 72 -13.61 2.32 -2.33
N ASP A 73 -14.79 2.74 -2.79
CA ASP A 73 -15.89 1.85 -3.10
C ASP A 73 -15.53 0.92 -4.27
N SER A 74 -16.06 -0.29 -4.23
CA SER A 74 -15.96 -1.27 -5.32
C SER A 74 -17.35 -1.74 -5.73
N TYR A 75 -17.52 -2.13 -6.99
CA TYR A 75 -18.72 -2.81 -7.44
C TYR A 75 -18.49 -4.31 -7.50
N ILE A 76 -19.46 -5.11 -7.07
CA ILE A 76 -19.42 -6.55 -7.27
C ILE A 76 -19.86 -6.82 -8.71
N GLU A 77 -18.99 -7.42 -9.52
CA GLU A 77 -19.30 -7.69 -10.93
C GLU A 77 -19.80 -9.12 -11.13
N LYS A 78 -19.15 -10.08 -10.46
CA LYS A 78 -19.51 -11.50 -10.57
C LYS A 78 -19.26 -12.24 -9.27
N VAL A 79 -20.20 -13.08 -8.89
CA VAL A 79 -20.05 -14.06 -7.81
C VAL A 79 -20.09 -15.45 -8.44
N LEU A 80 -19.10 -16.26 -8.13
CA LEU A 80 -18.97 -17.64 -8.60
C LEU A 80 -18.91 -18.57 -7.40
N ILE A 81 -19.84 -19.51 -7.37
CA ILE A 81 -19.88 -20.60 -6.38
C ILE A 81 -19.49 -21.87 -7.12
N SER A 82 -18.43 -22.54 -6.64
CA SER A 82 -17.96 -23.82 -7.17
C SER A 82 -17.75 -24.78 -6.01
N SER A 83 -17.97 -26.07 -6.22
CA SER A 83 -17.57 -27.12 -5.30
C SER A 83 -16.39 -27.91 -5.87
N ASN A 84 -15.53 -28.41 -5.01
CA ASN A 84 -14.53 -29.42 -5.36
C ASN A 84 -15.11 -30.84 -5.19
N ALA A 85 -14.36 -31.86 -5.59
CA ALA A 85 -14.74 -33.26 -5.38
C ALA A 85 -14.85 -33.67 -3.89
N GLU A 86 -14.26 -32.88 -2.99
CA GLU A 86 -14.32 -33.05 -1.52
C GLU A 86 -15.50 -32.31 -0.87
N ASP A 87 -16.50 -31.88 -1.65
CA ASP A 87 -17.64 -31.07 -1.22
C ASP A 87 -17.28 -29.72 -0.54
N ALA A 88 -16.03 -29.26 -0.72
CA ALA A 88 -15.59 -27.95 -0.26
C ALA A 88 -16.12 -26.85 -1.20
N PHE A 89 -16.94 -25.94 -0.67
CA PHE A 89 -17.44 -24.77 -1.39
C PHE A 89 -16.38 -23.67 -1.50
N LEU A 90 -16.13 -23.23 -2.73
CA LEU A 90 -15.28 -22.10 -3.09
C LEU A 90 -16.14 -20.97 -3.65
N ILE A 91 -16.10 -19.82 -2.98
CA ILE A 91 -16.78 -18.60 -3.41
C ILE A 91 -15.72 -17.63 -3.95
N LYS A 92 -15.77 -17.32 -5.24
CA LYS A 92 -14.91 -16.31 -5.89
C LYS A 92 -15.77 -15.09 -6.21
N ILE A 93 -15.34 -13.93 -5.72
CA ILE A 93 -16.03 -12.66 -5.94
C ILE A 93 -15.10 -11.76 -6.78
N LEU A 94 -15.58 -11.32 -7.93
CA LEU A 94 -14.91 -10.34 -8.77
C LEU A 94 -15.39 -8.94 -8.38
N LEU A 95 -14.46 -8.15 -7.82
CA LEU A 95 -14.68 -6.75 -7.48
C LEU A 95 -14.08 -5.86 -8.57
N ARG A 96 -14.86 -4.90 -9.06
CA ARG A 96 -14.45 -3.95 -10.08
C ARG A 96 -14.37 -2.54 -9.50
N GLN A 97 -13.29 -1.85 -9.83
CA GLN A 97 -13.11 -0.43 -9.53
C GLN A 97 -12.75 0.32 -10.81
N THR A 98 -13.57 1.30 -11.17
CA THR A 98 -13.27 2.20 -12.28
C THR A 98 -12.59 3.45 -11.73
N ARG A 99 -11.32 3.65 -12.10
CA ARG A 99 -10.51 4.77 -11.60
C ARG A 99 -10.08 5.67 -12.74
N ARG A 100 -10.37 6.97 -12.62
CA ARG A 100 -9.87 7.99 -13.54
C ARG A 100 -8.41 8.30 -13.19
N PRO A 101 -7.54 8.64 -14.16
CA PRO A 101 -6.19 9.10 -13.85
C PRO A 101 -6.20 10.35 -12.97
N GLU A 102 -5.33 10.36 -11.97
CA GLU A 102 -5.15 11.44 -11.00
C GLU A 102 -3.66 11.80 -10.87
N ILE A 103 -3.35 12.94 -10.24
CA ILE A 103 -1.96 13.41 -10.02
C ILE A 103 -1.12 12.30 -9.41
N GLY A 104 0.02 12.01 -10.04
CA GLY A 104 0.99 11.04 -9.59
C GLY A 104 0.79 9.62 -10.13
N ASP A 105 -0.28 9.36 -10.89
CA ASP A 105 -0.42 8.10 -11.64
C ASP A 105 0.74 7.95 -12.63
N LYS A 106 1.26 6.73 -12.77
CA LYS A 106 2.43 6.51 -13.63
C LYS A 106 2.03 6.18 -15.06
N PHE A 107 2.68 6.88 -15.98
CA PHE A 107 2.65 6.62 -17.42
C PHE A 107 4.07 6.33 -17.92
N SER A 108 4.15 5.61 -19.04
CA SER A 108 5.41 5.34 -19.73
C SER A 108 5.24 5.59 -21.21
N SER A 109 6.24 6.22 -21.82
CA SER A 109 6.42 6.07 -23.26
C SER A 109 6.92 4.64 -23.57
N ARG A 110 6.83 4.23 -24.83
CA ARG A 110 7.41 2.95 -25.30
C ARG A 110 8.95 2.92 -25.21
N HIS A 111 9.60 4.06 -24.99
CA HIS A 111 11.06 4.21 -24.93
C HIS A 111 11.62 4.18 -23.51
N GLY A 112 10.84 3.70 -22.53
CA GLY A 112 11.28 3.57 -21.14
C GLY A 112 11.32 4.89 -20.36
N GLN A 113 10.80 5.97 -20.93
CA GLN A 113 10.63 7.24 -20.21
C GLN A 113 9.38 7.15 -19.33
N LYS A 114 9.59 6.86 -18.06
CA LYS A 114 8.53 6.77 -17.05
C LYS A 114 8.35 8.13 -16.40
N GLY A 115 7.12 8.64 -16.40
CA GLY A 115 6.72 9.88 -15.77
C GLY A 115 5.53 9.67 -14.85
N ALA A 116 5.44 10.49 -13.81
CA ALA A 116 4.20 10.68 -13.08
C ALA A 116 3.34 11.69 -13.83
N ASP A 117 2.02 11.52 -13.83
CA ASP A 117 1.08 12.45 -14.45
C ASP A 117 1.15 13.81 -13.73
N PRO A 118 1.62 14.87 -14.39
CA PRO A 118 1.42 16.22 -13.91
C PRO A 118 0.02 16.61 -14.38
N MET A 119 -1.02 16.55 -13.53
CA MET A 119 -2.34 17.06 -13.96
C MET A 119 -2.24 18.55 -14.31
N THR A 120 -2.02 18.83 -15.58
CA THR A 120 -2.39 20.08 -16.24
C THR A 120 -3.10 19.66 -17.51
N ALA A 121 -4.43 19.58 -17.38
CA ALA A 121 -5.38 19.33 -18.46
C ALA A 121 -5.50 20.55 -19.40
N THR A 122 -4.37 21.06 -19.87
CA THR A 122 -4.24 22.06 -20.92
C THR A 122 -3.05 21.65 -21.79
N MET A 123 -3.33 21.40 -23.07
CA MET A 123 -2.44 21.08 -24.20
C MET A 123 -0.95 21.50 -24.05
N PRO A 124 0.04 20.71 -24.52
CA PRO A 124 0.14 19.26 -24.64
C PRO A 124 0.84 18.65 -23.41
N SER A 125 0.10 17.84 -22.67
CA SER A 125 0.54 17.10 -21.49
C SER A 125 1.53 15.98 -21.84
N CYS A 126 2.83 16.30 -21.86
CA CYS A 126 3.94 15.46 -21.37
C CYS A 126 5.29 16.14 -21.68
N CYS A 127 5.51 17.32 -21.11
CA CYS A 127 6.73 18.13 -21.29
C CYS A 127 7.93 17.60 -20.49
N SER A 128 8.24 16.31 -20.60
CA SER A 128 9.53 15.79 -20.17
C SER A 128 10.38 15.51 -21.41
N PHE A 129 11.27 16.46 -21.75
CA PHE A 129 12.39 16.18 -22.65
C PHE A 129 13.38 15.29 -21.90
N PRO A 130 13.89 14.22 -22.52
CA PRO A 130 14.76 13.29 -21.82
C PRO A 130 16.20 13.81 -21.80
N GLU A 131 16.82 13.81 -20.61
CA GLU A 131 18.29 13.76 -20.45
C GLU A 131 18.89 12.48 -21.09
N LEU A 132 18.04 11.50 -21.41
CA LEU A 132 18.37 10.24 -22.06
C LEU A 132 18.27 10.39 -23.59
N ARG A 133 19.32 9.98 -24.31
CA ARG A 133 19.43 9.98 -25.78
C ARG A 133 18.40 9.06 -26.47
N GLN A 134 17.12 9.42 -26.45
CA GLN A 134 16.02 8.60 -26.98
C GLN A 134 15.50 9.15 -28.32
N VAL A 135 16.34 9.08 -29.35
CA VAL A 135 16.00 9.55 -30.72
C VAL A 135 14.80 8.79 -31.31
N GLY A 136 14.58 7.54 -30.90
CA GLY A 136 13.44 6.72 -31.34
C GLY A 136 12.07 7.36 -31.06
N LYS A 137 11.93 8.08 -29.93
CA LYS A 137 10.68 8.78 -29.58
C LYS A 137 10.39 9.93 -30.54
N LEU A 138 11.44 10.63 -30.99
CA LEU A 138 11.31 11.72 -31.96
C LEU A 138 10.85 11.16 -33.32
N ILE A 139 11.49 10.08 -33.79
CA ILE A 139 11.11 9.43 -35.05
C ILE A 139 9.68 8.86 -34.98
N GLU A 140 9.28 8.27 -33.85
CA GLU A 140 7.91 7.78 -33.64
C GLU A 140 6.87 8.90 -33.79
N LEU A 141 7.14 10.08 -33.23
CA LEU A 141 6.24 11.22 -33.32
C LEU A 141 6.09 11.73 -34.76
N LEU A 142 7.20 11.84 -35.51
CA LEU A 142 7.18 12.21 -36.93
C LEU A 142 6.37 11.22 -37.77
N ALA A 143 6.69 9.93 -37.64
CA ALA A 143 6.00 8.87 -38.38
C ALA A 143 4.53 8.77 -37.98
N GLY A 144 4.21 8.96 -36.70
CA GLY A 144 2.83 9.00 -36.22
C GLY A 144 2.04 10.17 -36.81
N LYS A 145 2.64 11.36 -36.88
CA LYS A 145 1.99 12.55 -37.45
C LYS A 145 1.72 12.39 -38.94
N ALA A 146 2.73 11.98 -39.72
CA ALA A 146 2.54 11.71 -41.14
C ALA A 146 1.50 10.61 -41.38
N GLY A 147 1.56 9.52 -40.61
CA GLY A 147 0.63 8.40 -40.76
C GLY A 147 -0.84 8.78 -40.54
N VAL A 148 -1.13 9.63 -39.55
CA VAL A 148 -2.51 10.09 -39.29
C VAL A 148 -3.01 11.01 -40.41
N LEU A 149 -2.15 11.81 -41.04
CA LEU A 149 -2.51 12.70 -42.15
C LEU A 149 -2.76 11.92 -43.45
N ASP A 150 -1.90 10.94 -43.75
CA ASP A 150 -1.98 10.10 -44.94
C ASP A 150 -3.00 8.96 -44.82
N GLY A 151 -3.52 8.69 -43.61
CA GLY A 151 -4.34 7.52 -43.32
C GLY A 151 -3.57 6.20 -43.37
N ARG A 152 -2.26 6.23 -43.07
CA ARG A 152 -1.35 5.07 -43.12
C ARG A 152 -0.80 4.74 -41.73
N PHE A 153 -0.54 3.45 -41.50
CA PHE A 153 0.20 3.00 -40.33
C PHE A 153 1.67 2.77 -40.70
N HIS A 154 2.56 3.62 -40.20
CA HIS A 154 4.01 3.47 -40.40
C HIS A 154 4.61 2.39 -39.49
N TYR A 155 5.63 1.71 -39.99
CA TYR A 155 6.33 0.64 -39.27
C TYR A 155 7.68 1.15 -38.75
N GLY A 156 7.93 0.95 -37.45
CA GLY A 156 9.20 1.22 -36.77
C GLY A 156 9.91 -0.06 -36.31
N THR A 157 10.03 -1.06 -37.18
CA THR A 157 10.64 -2.36 -36.86
C THR A 157 12.14 -2.23 -36.63
N ALA A 158 12.70 -3.07 -35.74
CA ALA A 158 14.15 -3.09 -35.49
C ALA A 158 14.95 -3.32 -36.77
N PHE A 159 16.04 -2.57 -36.95
CA PHE A 159 16.91 -2.61 -38.14
C PHE A 159 16.23 -2.31 -39.48
N GLY A 160 14.98 -1.83 -39.47
CA GLY A 160 14.19 -1.53 -40.66
C GLY A 160 13.27 -0.33 -40.45
N GLY A 161 12.05 -0.42 -40.98
CA GLY A 161 11.01 0.60 -40.84
C GLY A 161 11.07 1.74 -41.85
N SER A 162 10.06 2.60 -41.78
CA SER A 162 9.92 3.79 -42.63
C SER A 162 11.08 4.77 -42.39
N LYS A 163 11.71 5.26 -43.46
CA LYS A 163 12.83 6.19 -43.35
C LYS A 163 12.31 7.60 -43.08
N VAL A 164 13.10 8.38 -42.34
CA VAL A 164 12.74 9.77 -41.98
C VAL A 164 12.52 10.64 -43.21
N LYS A 165 13.28 10.41 -44.30
CA LYS A 165 13.13 11.18 -45.54
C LYS A 165 11.73 11.07 -46.14
N ASP A 166 11.19 9.85 -46.20
CA ASP A 166 9.87 9.59 -46.79
C ASP A 166 8.78 10.25 -45.93
N VAL A 167 8.90 10.13 -44.60
CA VAL A 167 7.99 10.75 -43.63
C VAL A 167 8.03 12.27 -43.69
N CYS A 168 9.21 12.87 -43.88
CA CYS A 168 9.36 14.31 -44.06
C CYS A 168 8.64 14.81 -45.31
N GLU A 169 8.74 14.07 -46.43
CA GLU A 169 8.08 14.42 -47.68
C GLU A 169 6.56 14.31 -47.58
N ASP A 170 6.07 13.27 -46.88
CA ASP A 170 4.66 13.12 -46.56
C ASP A 170 4.17 14.32 -45.73
N LEU A 171 4.90 14.76 -44.69
CA LEU A 171 4.53 15.97 -43.93
C LEU A 171 4.47 17.24 -44.79
N ILE A 172 5.42 17.43 -45.69
CA ILE A 172 5.44 18.58 -46.61
C ILE A 172 4.21 18.57 -47.54
N ARG A 173 3.81 17.39 -48.03
CA ARG A 173 2.64 17.23 -48.90
C ARG A 173 1.35 17.77 -48.26
N TYR A 174 1.22 17.65 -46.94
CA TYR A 174 0.07 18.18 -46.18
C TYR A 174 0.31 19.56 -45.55
N GLY A 175 1.37 20.27 -45.97
CA GLY A 175 1.65 21.64 -45.54
C GLY A 175 2.25 21.77 -44.14
N TYR A 176 2.73 20.68 -43.55
CA TYR A 176 3.47 20.71 -42.29
C TYR A 176 4.98 20.86 -42.50
N ASN A 177 5.67 21.31 -41.45
CA ASN A 177 7.12 21.38 -41.47
C ASN A 177 7.73 19.96 -41.57
N TYR A 178 8.76 19.81 -42.39
CA TYR A 178 9.51 18.54 -42.56
C TYR A 178 10.09 18.03 -41.24
N GLN A 179 10.42 18.92 -40.29
CA GLN A 179 10.88 18.54 -38.95
C GLN A 179 9.74 18.24 -37.97
N GLY A 180 8.47 18.31 -38.36
CA GLY A 180 7.34 18.11 -37.44
C GLY A 180 7.22 19.15 -36.32
N LYS A 181 7.95 20.28 -36.43
CA LYS A 181 7.86 21.41 -35.51
C LYS A 181 6.82 22.41 -36.02
N ASP A 182 5.85 22.72 -35.18
CA ASP A 182 4.75 23.62 -35.48
C ASP A 182 4.94 24.97 -34.77
N TYR A 183 4.33 26.00 -35.36
CA TYR A 183 4.21 27.32 -34.73
C TYR A 183 3.03 27.30 -33.75
N VAL A 184 3.29 27.61 -32.49
CA VAL A 184 2.30 27.53 -31.40
C VAL A 184 2.24 28.87 -30.67
N THR A 185 1.04 29.30 -30.31
CA THR A 185 0.80 30.48 -29.48
C THR A 185 0.59 30.10 -28.01
N SER A 186 1.04 30.96 -27.12
CA SER A 186 0.88 30.82 -25.67
C SER A 186 -0.59 30.95 -25.29
N GLY A 187 -1.12 29.93 -24.60
CA GLY A 187 -2.50 29.97 -24.09
C GLY A 187 -2.71 30.94 -22.92
N ILE A 188 -1.63 31.43 -22.28
CA ILE A 188 -1.71 32.36 -21.14
C ILE A 188 -1.68 33.81 -21.63
N THR A 189 -0.74 34.13 -22.53
CA THR A 189 -0.51 35.51 -22.99
C THR A 189 -1.13 35.80 -24.36
N GLY A 190 -1.45 34.77 -25.15
CA GLY A 190 -1.94 34.91 -26.53
C GLY A 190 -0.85 35.20 -27.56
N GLU A 191 0.37 35.51 -27.12
CA GLU A 191 1.52 35.79 -27.97
C GLU A 191 2.13 34.51 -28.55
N PRO A 192 2.82 34.58 -29.71
CA PRO A 192 3.53 33.43 -30.24
C PRO A 192 4.74 33.03 -29.40
N LEU A 193 4.98 31.73 -29.29
CA LEU A 193 6.16 31.23 -28.60
C LEU A 193 7.41 31.53 -29.43
N GLU A 194 8.50 31.93 -28.75
CA GLU A 194 9.77 32.25 -29.39
C GLU A 194 10.40 31.07 -30.15
N ALA A 195 10.10 29.84 -29.70
CA ALA A 195 10.60 28.61 -30.29
C ALA A 195 9.47 27.75 -30.89
N TYR A 196 9.76 27.11 -32.02
CA TYR A 196 8.85 26.13 -32.60
C TYR A 196 8.72 24.89 -31.71
N ILE A 197 7.48 24.40 -31.57
CA ILE A 197 7.16 23.28 -30.69
C ILE A 197 7.05 22.00 -31.49
N TYR A 198 7.72 20.96 -31.01
CA TYR A 198 7.64 19.63 -31.61
C TYR A 198 6.32 18.96 -31.23
N PHE A 199 5.46 18.67 -32.21
CA PHE A 199 4.09 18.24 -31.96
C PHE A 199 3.69 17.06 -32.84
N GLY A 200 3.05 16.07 -32.24
CA GLY A 200 2.55 14.89 -32.93
C GLY A 200 2.09 13.78 -31.96
N PRO A 201 1.42 12.75 -32.48
CA PRO A 201 0.90 11.66 -31.66
C PRO A 201 2.05 10.77 -31.15
N VAL A 202 2.01 10.45 -29.86
CA VAL A 202 2.94 9.52 -29.21
C VAL A 202 2.14 8.49 -28.45
N TYR A 203 2.54 7.22 -28.56
CA TYR A 203 1.86 6.15 -27.84
C TYR A 203 2.32 6.09 -26.38
N TYR A 204 1.41 6.43 -25.45
CA TYR A 204 1.62 6.30 -24.03
C TYR A 204 0.93 5.06 -23.45
N GLN A 205 1.60 4.41 -22.52
CA GLN A 205 1.10 3.26 -21.78
C GLN A 205 0.83 3.68 -20.33
N LYS A 206 -0.39 3.43 -19.84
CA LYS A 206 -0.70 3.57 -18.42
C LYS A 206 -0.07 2.41 -17.65
N LEU A 207 0.68 2.71 -16.60
CA LEU A 207 1.30 1.70 -15.74
C LEU A 207 0.40 1.33 -14.57
N LYS A 208 0.58 0.12 -14.03
CA LYS A 208 -0.17 -0.37 -12.86
C LYS A 208 0.07 0.41 -11.57
N HIS A 209 1.08 1.27 -11.52
CA HIS A 209 1.46 1.99 -10.32
C HIS A 209 0.64 3.28 -10.20
N MET A 210 -0.54 3.17 -9.59
CA MET A 210 -1.42 4.29 -9.29
C MET A 210 -1.19 4.80 -7.87
N VAL A 211 -1.45 6.09 -7.63
CA VAL A 211 -1.23 6.73 -6.31
C VAL A 211 -2.17 6.18 -5.26
N LEU A 212 -3.42 5.92 -5.64
CA LEU A 212 -4.45 5.39 -4.75
C LEU A 212 -4.02 4.04 -4.13
N ASP A 213 -3.33 3.21 -4.92
CA ASP A 213 -2.76 1.95 -4.44
C ASP A 213 -1.45 2.11 -3.67
N LYS A 214 -0.97 3.33 -3.45
CA LYS A 214 0.25 3.61 -2.67
C LYS A 214 0.01 4.50 -1.46
N MET A 215 -1.13 5.20 -1.40
CA MET A 215 -1.48 6.00 -0.24
C MET A 215 -1.51 5.13 1.03
N HIS A 216 -0.66 5.47 1.99
CA HIS A 216 -0.53 4.72 3.23
C HIS A 216 -0.22 5.69 4.36
N ALA A 217 -0.99 5.61 5.44
CA ALA A 217 -0.82 6.43 6.61
C ALA A 217 -1.18 5.60 7.85
N ARG A 218 -0.43 5.81 8.93
CA ARG A 218 -0.63 5.13 10.20
C ARG A 218 -0.50 6.13 11.33
N ALA A 219 -1.53 6.20 12.18
CA ALA A 219 -1.48 6.96 13.43
C ALA A 219 -1.08 6.03 14.59
N ARG A 220 -1.97 5.11 14.95
CA ARG A 220 -1.73 3.99 15.86
C ARG A 220 -2.37 2.75 15.25
N GLY A 221 -1.82 1.59 15.53
CA GLY A 221 -2.25 0.36 14.88
C GLY A 221 -1.81 -0.88 15.68
N PRO A 222 -2.11 -2.08 15.15
CA PRO A 222 -1.72 -3.31 15.80
C PRO A 222 -0.20 -3.40 15.97
N ARG A 223 0.21 -4.11 17.02
CA ARG A 223 1.60 -4.38 17.35
C ARG A 223 1.86 -5.88 17.23
N ALA A 224 3.06 -6.25 16.83
CA ALA A 224 3.50 -7.63 16.85
C ALA A 224 3.49 -8.16 18.29
N VAL A 225 3.06 -9.41 18.49
CA VAL A 225 2.95 -9.99 19.84
C VAL A 225 4.32 -10.15 20.49
N LEU A 226 5.31 -10.62 19.73
CA LEU A 226 6.66 -10.90 20.22
C LEU A 226 7.40 -9.61 20.61
N THR A 227 7.59 -8.69 19.64
CA THR A 227 8.43 -7.49 19.81
C THR A 227 7.65 -6.26 20.27
N ARG A 228 6.31 -6.31 20.29
CA ARG A 228 5.43 -5.16 20.58
C ARG A 228 5.69 -3.92 19.70
N GLN A 229 6.40 -4.09 18.60
CA GLN A 229 6.64 -3.05 17.61
C GLN A 229 5.47 -2.95 16.63
N PRO A 230 5.31 -1.81 15.94
CA PRO A 230 4.42 -1.69 14.79
C PRO A 230 4.53 -2.89 13.83
N THR A 231 3.38 -3.42 13.40
CA THR A 231 3.32 -4.45 12.36
C THR A 231 4.02 -4.02 11.07
N GLU A 232 4.51 -5.00 10.30
CA GLU A 232 5.10 -4.77 8.98
C GLU A 232 4.04 -4.86 7.87
N GLY A 233 4.25 -4.07 6.81
CA GLY A 233 3.49 -4.14 5.57
C GLY A 233 2.16 -3.38 5.58
N ARG A 234 1.82 -2.78 4.44
CA ARG A 234 0.62 -1.95 4.27
C ARG A 234 -0.69 -2.72 4.52
N SER A 235 -0.76 -3.99 4.12
CA SER A 235 -1.97 -4.82 4.28
C SER A 235 -2.34 -5.09 5.75
N ARG A 236 -1.37 -4.98 6.67
CA ARG A 236 -1.54 -5.20 8.11
C ARG A 236 -1.53 -3.89 8.90
N ASP A 237 -1.86 -2.79 8.24
CA ASP A 237 -1.82 -1.43 8.81
C ASP A 237 -0.43 -1.11 9.39
N GLY A 238 0.61 -1.55 8.68
CA GLY A 238 2.00 -1.52 9.14
C GLY A 238 2.59 -0.12 9.21
N GLY A 239 3.62 0.08 10.04
CA GLY A 239 4.34 1.34 10.11
C GLY A 239 5.32 1.53 8.96
N LEU A 240 5.80 2.76 8.77
CA LEU A 240 7.01 3.00 7.99
C LEU A 240 8.23 2.73 8.87
N ARG A 241 9.25 2.12 8.28
CA ARG A 241 10.49 1.77 8.98
C ARG A 241 11.45 2.95 8.92
N LEU A 242 11.97 3.36 10.08
CA LEU A 242 13.17 4.17 10.19
C LEU A 242 14.34 3.21 10.36
N GLY A 243 15.16 3.07 9.32
CA GLY A 243 16.26 2.13 9.26
C GLY A 243 17.55 2.68 9.83
N GLU A 244 18.62 1.92 9.64
CA GLU A 244 19.95 2.28 10.11
C GLU A 244 20.50 3.50 9.37
N MET A 245 20.27 3.58 8.06
CA MET A 245 20.70 4.72 7.25
C MET A 245 20.00 6.02 7.68
N GLU A 246 18.69 5.98 7.91
CA GLU A 246 17.94 7.16 8.36
C GLU A 246 18.33 7.59 9.78
N ARG A 247 18.65 6.64 10.67
CA ARG A 247 19.20 6.93 11.99
C ARG A 247 20.53 7.68 11.87
N ASP A 248 21.43 7.22 11.01
CA ASP A 248 22.75 7.83 10.85
C ASP A 248 22.65 9.26 10.29
N CYS A 249 21.69 9.51 9.39
CA CYS A 249 21.36 10.87 8.96
C CYS A 249 20.94 11.76 10.15
N LEU A 250 20.06 11.28 11.04
CA LEU A 250 19.61 12.04 12.21
C LEU A 250 20.73 12.30 13.23
N ILE A 251 21.66 11.36 13.39
CA ILE A 251 22.87 11.53 14.20
C ILE A 251 23.76 12.61 13.59
N GLY A 252 23.93 12.62 12.27
CA GLY A 252 24.71 13.64 11.55
C GLY A 252 24.18 15.08 11.75
N TYR A 253 22.86 15.24 11.90
CA TYR A 253 22.25 16.53 12.27
C TYR A 253 22.37 16.89 13.75
N GLY A 254 22.80 15.97 14.63
CA GLY A 254 22.86 16.18 16.07
C GLY A 254 21.48 16.24 16.75
N ALA A 255 20.43 15.72 16.10
CA ALA A 255 19.05 15.78 16.59
C ALA A 255 18.74 14.69 17.64
N SER A 256 19.42 14.74 18.80
CA SER A 256 19.36 13.71 19.84
C SER A 256 17.95 13.44 20.37
N MET A 257 17.15 14.50 20.58
CA MET A 257 15.81 14.36 21.16
C MET A 257 14.79 13.82 20.15
N LEU A 258 15.00 14.11 18.86
CA LEU A 258 14.21 13.52 17.77
C LEU A 258 14.50 12.03 17.61
N LEU A 259 15.77 11.61 17.77
CA LEU A 259 16.15 10.19 17.79
C LEU A 259 15.47 9.44 18.93
N LEU A 260 15.48 9.99 20.15
CA LEU A 260 14.79 9.38 21.30
C LEU A 260 13.28 9.25 21.04
N GLU A 261 12.66 10.28 20.48
CA GLU A 261 11.23 10.28 20.21
C GLU A 261 10.84 9.25 19.14
N ARG A 262 11.56 9.22 18.01
CA ARG A 262 11.26 8.28 16.91
C ARG A 262 11.58 6.82 17.27
N LEU A 263 12.72 6.55 17.88
CA LEU A 263 13.20 5.18 18.12
C LEU A 263 12.65 4.54 19.39
N MET A 264 12.27 5.32 20.40
CA MET A 264 11.77 4.79 21.67
C MET A 264 10.31 5.18 21.92
N ILE A 265 9.99 6.48 22.01
CA ILE A 265 8.67 6.95 22.45
C ILE A 265 7.56 6.53 21.48
N SER A 266 7.77 6.75 20.19
CA SER A 266 6.79 6.46 19.13
C SER A 266 6.83 5.01 18.60
N SER A 267 7.78 4.19 19.07
CA SER A 267 7.92 2.79 18.65
C SER A 267 7.39 1.83 19.73
N ASP A 268 8.23 1.54 20.73
CA ASP A 268 8.05 0.44 21.67
C ASP A 268 8.48 0.80 23.10
N ALA A 269 8.22 2.04 23.52
CA ALA A 269 8.43 2.49 24.90
C ALA A 269 7.76 1.55 25.92
N PHE A 270 8.53 1.13 26.91
CA PHE A 270 8.09 0.24 27.97
C PHE A 270 8.74 0.63 29.31
N GLU A 271 8.00 0.46 30.41
CA GLU A 271 8.49 0.66 31.77
C GLU A 271 8.81 -0.71 32.37
N VAL A 272 10.05 -0.88 32.84
CA VAL A 272 10.55 -2.11 33.46
C VAL A 272 11.01 -1.84 34.88
N ASP A 273 10.80 -2.81 35.74
CA ASP A 273 11.34 -2.79 37.10
C ASP A 273 12.74 -3.40 37.09
N VAL A 274 13.73 -2.68 37.63
CA VAL A 274 15.13 -3.09 37.70
C VAL A 274 15.59 -3.01 39.15
N CYS A 275 16.26 -4.05 39.64
CA CYS A 275 16.86 -4.03 40.97
C CYS A 275 18.24 -3.34 40.93
N GLY A 276 18.42 -2.29 41.73
CA GLY A 276 19.68 -1.54 41.83
C GLY A 276 20.84 -2.33 42.44
N GLN A 277 20.57 -3.40 43.19
CA GLN A 277 21.61 -4.23 43.82
C GLN A 277 22.12 -5.34 42.88
N CYS A 278 21.23 -6.13 42.28
CA CYS A 278 21.61 -7.27 41.43
C CYS A 278 21.67 -6.94 39.92
N GLY A 279 21.08 -5.82 39.51
CA GLY A 279 21.03 -5.35 38.12
C GLY A 279 20.10 -6.15 37.21
N LEU A 280 19.25 -7.02 37.77
CA LEU A 280 18.31 -7.85 37.03
C LEU A 280 16.92 -7.21 36.95
N LEU A 281 16.16 -7.63 35.95
CA LEU A 281 14.76 -7.26 35.77
C LEU A 281 13.89 -7.95 36.84
N GLY A 282 13.02 -7.19 37.49
CA GLY A 282 11.98 -7.66 38.39
C GLY A 282 10.59 -7.56 37.75
N TYR A 283 9.55 -7.80 38.56
CA TYR A 283 8.18 -7.53 38.15
C TYR A 283 7.36 -7.03 39.34
N SER A 284 6.41 -6.11 39.08
CA SER A 284 5.47 -5.59 40.08
C SER A 284 6.16 -5.06 41.34
N GLY A 285 7.27 -4.33 41.19
CA GLY A 285 8.01 -3.76 42.32
C GLY A 285 8.75 -4.79 43.18
N TRP A 286 8.93 -6.03 42.70
CA TRP A 286 9.58 -7.10 43.44
C TRP A 286 10.72 -7.75 42.65
N CYS A 287 11.86 -7.93 43.31
CA CYS A 287 12.99 -8.68 42.76
C CYS A 287 12.98 -10.12 43.27
N HIS A 288 12.75 -11.09 42.39
CA HIS A 288 12.76 -12.52 42.75
C HIS A 288 14.13 -13.03 43.18
N TYR A 289 15.20 -12.47 42.62
CA TYR A 289 16.56 -12.91 42.93
C TYR A 289 16.99 -12.50 44.34
N CYS A 290 16.76 -11.24 44.70
CA CYS A 290 17.09 -10.70 46.03
C CYS A 290 15.98 -10.94 47.07
N LYS A 291 14.79 -11.36 46.62
CA LYS A 291 13.57 -11.50 47.44
C LYS A 291 13.27 -10.24 48.26
N SER A 292 13.39 -9.08 47.62
CA SER A 292 13.16 -7.78 48.25
C SER A 292 12.55 -6.78 47.27
N SER A 293 11.82 -5.81 47.80
CA SER A 293 11.23 -4.68 47.08
C SER A 293 11.99 -3.36 47.29
N CYS A 294 12.91 -3.30 48.27
CA CYS A 294 13.56 -2.05 48.68
C CYS A 294 14.46 -1.41 47.62
N HIS A 295 15.07 -2.22 46.75
CA HIS A 295 16.03 -1.74 45.73
C HIS A 295 15.45 -1.75 44.31
N VAL A 296 14.12 -1.83 44.15
CA VAL A 296 13.48 -1.88 42.83
C VAL A 296 13.19 -0.46 42.35
N SER A 297 13.59 -0.15 41.12
CA SER A 297 13.36 1.13 40.47
C SER A 297 12.75 0.91 39.10
N SER A 298 11.79 1.75 38.72
CA SER A 298 11.18 1.70 37.38
C SER A 298 12.01 2.52 36.39
N LEU A 299 12.39 1.90 35.26
CA LEU A 299 13.18 2.47 34.19
C LEU A 299 12.39 2.42 32.88
N ARG A 300 12.43 3.52 32.11
CA ARG A 300 11.91 3.53 30.73
C ARG A 300 12.98 3.00 29.79
N ILE A 301 12.65 1.96 29.03
CA ILE A 301 13.54 1.32 28.05
C ILE A 301 12.74 0.89 26.81
N PRO A 302 13.35 0.80 25.61
CA PRO A 302 12.71 0.15 24.48
C PRO A 302 12.38 -1.32 24.79
N TYR A 303 11.19 -1.78 24.43
CA TYR A 303 10.76 -3.15 24.68
C TYR A 303 11.68 -4.17 23.97
N ALA A 304 12.17 -3.85 22.76
CA ALA A 304 13.15 -4.69 22.07
C ALA A 304 14.41 -4.94 22.92
N CYS A 305 14.88 -3.96 23.69
CA CYS A 305 16.02 -4.11 24.58
C CYS A 305 15.68 -4.99 25.80
N LYS A 306 14.48 -4.83 26.38
CA LYS A 306 13.98 -5.75 27.42
C LYS A 306 13.92 -7.19 26.90
N LEU A 307 13.45 -7.40 25.68
CA LEU A 307 13.38 -8.73 25.06
C LEU A 307 14.78 -9.31 24.86
N LEU A 308 15.71 -8.52 24.32
CA LEU A 308 17.12 -8.89 24.16
C LEU A 308 17.76 -9.35 25.47
N PHE A 309 17.50 -8.65 26.59
CA PHE A 309 18.03 -9.07 27.89
C PHE A 309 17.50 -10.42 28.35
N GLN A 310 16.25 -10.76 28.04
CA GLN A 310 15.68 -12.07 28.37
C GLN A 310 16.26 -13.18 27.47
N GLU A 311 16.45 -12.90 26.19
CA GLU A 311 17.10 -13.82 25.25
C GLU A 311 18.55 -14.10 25.66
N LEU A 312 19.33 -13.06 25.97
CA LEU A 312 20.70 -13.20 26.45
C LEU A 312 20.79 -14.00 27.76
N GLN A 313 19.89 -13.74 28.72
CA GLN A 313 19.84 -14.49 29.97
C GLN A 313 19.56 -15.98 29.74
N SER A 314 18.69 -16.31 28.77
CA SER A 314 18.42 -17.71 28.40
C SER A 314 19.64 -18.40 27.78
N MET A 315 20.53 -17.63 27.15
CA MET A 315 21.84 -18.08 26.63
C MET A 315 22.96 -18.00 27.68
N ASN A 316 22.62 -17.78 28.96
CA ASN A 316 23.57 -17.64 30.07
C ASN A 316 24.53 -16.43 29.96
N ILE A 317 24.15 -15.40 29.19
CA ILE A 317 24.83 -14.11 29.17
C ILE A 317 23.98 -13.15 30.01
N ILE A 318 24.50 -12.71 31.17
CA ILE A 318 23.72 -11.93 32.13
C ILE A 318 24.03 -10.43 31.99
N PRO A 319 23.17 -9.63 31.33
CA PRO A 319 23.30 -8.18 31.30
C PRO A 319 22.86 -7.59 32.66
N ARG A 320 23.82 -7.20 33.51
CA ARG A 320 23.54 -6.53 34.78
C ARG A 320 23.53 -5.02 34.59
N LEU A 321 22.42 -4.37 34.90
CA LEU A 321 22.27 -2.92 34.84
C LEU A 321 22.80 -2.27 36.12
N LYS A 322 23.44 -1.10 35.97
CA LYS A 322 23.80 -0.21 37.08
C LYS A 322 23.03 1.10 36.89
N LEU A 323 22.30 1.53 37.92
CA LEU A 323 21.47 2.72 37.87
C LEU A 323 22.13 3.86 38.65
N SER A 324 22.05 5.07 38.13
CA SER A 324 22.39 6.32 38.81
C SER A 324 21.15 7.24 38.85
N ARG A 325 21.18 8.29 39.68
CA ARG A 325 20.12 9.29 39.69
C ARG A 325 20.23 10.18 38.44
N TYR A 326 19.09 10.67 37.97
CA TYR A 326 19.03 11.56 36.80
C TYR A 326 19.24 13.05 37.15
N ASN A 327 19.22 13.39 38.44
CA ASN A 327 19.37 14.75 38.96
C ASN A 327 20.79 15.09 39.43
N GLU A 328 21.71 14.12 39.38
CA GLU A 328 23.14 14.33 39.67
C GLU A 328 23.85 14.83 38.42
#